data_AF-Q5ENL1-F1
#
_entry.id   AF-Q5ENL1-F1
#
_cell.length_a   1.000
_cell.length_b   1.000
_cell.length_c   1.000
_cell.angle_alpha   90.00
_cell.angle_beta   90.00
_cell.angle_gamma   90.00
#
_symmetry.space_group_name_H-M   'P 1'
#
loop_
_entity.id
_entity.type
_entity.pdbx_description
1 polymer ?
#
loop_
_entity_poly.entity_id
_entity_poly.type
_entity_poly.pdbx_seq_one_letter_code
_entity_poly.pdbx_strand_id
1 'polypeptide(L)'
;AILRVAALVPALCLGSRTVTVERAATVPELWRVRAPSHPEKLLELTFAVRQQNVNRLEDELRRVSDPRSPGYGDHLSSHQVHMLVAPRWAHVDAVMDFLRRHGVQGRAATPNSDFIVADVTVAVAEWMLSTAYVRLAHNGSGLEV
;
A
#
# COMPACT_ATOMS: atom_id res chain seq x y z
N ALA A 1 -25.36 46.50 23.69
CA ALA A 1 -25.55 45.08 23.38
C ALA A 1 -24.60 44.71 22.25
N ILE A 2 -23.62 43.83 22.49
CA ILE A 2 -22.59 43.46 21.51
C ILE A 2 -23.02 42.15 20.85
N LEU A 3 -23.31 42.21 19.55
CA LEU A 3 -23.68 41.04 18.75
C LEU A 3 -22.41 40.27 18.38
N ARG A 4 -22.23 39.06 18.92
CA ARG A 4 -21.21 38.12 18.45
C ARG A 4 -21.81 37.28 17.32
N VAL A 5 -21.36 37.51 16.09
CA VAL A 5 -21.67 36.63 14.95
C VAL A 5 -20.72 35.44 15.02
N ALA A 6 -21.24 34.27 15.35
CA ALA A 6 -20.51 33.01 15.21
C ALA A 6 -20.64 32.54 13.76
N ALA A 7 -19.58 32.69 12.98
CA ALA A 7 -19.49 32.10 11.66
C ALA A 7 -19.21 30.59 11.81
N LEU A 8 -20.22 29.76 11.55
CA LEU A 8 -20.05 28.33 11.37
C LEU A 8 -19.35 28.12 10.03
N VAL A 9 -18.03 27.87 10.05
CA VAL A 9 -17.31 27.40 8.87
C VAL A 9 -17.75 25.94 8.66
N PRO A 10 -18.42 25.60 7.54
CA PRO A 10 -18.68 24.20 7.24
C PRO A 10 -17.33 23.57 6.93
N ALA A 11 -16.87 22.69 7.82
CA ALA A 11 -15.77 21.80 7.52
C ALA A 11 -16.21 20.94 6.34
N LEU A 12 -15.72 21.24 5.14
CA LEU A 12 -15.85 20.34 4.00
C LEU A 12 -15.02 19.10 4.34
N CYS A 13 -15.66 18.12 5.00
CA CYS A 13 -15.12 16.78 5.10
C CYS A 13 -15.19 16.18 3.71
N LEU A 14 -14.16 16.43 2.89
CA LEU A 14 -13.84 15.61 1.73
C LEU A 14 -13.42 14.23 2.26
N GLY A 15 -14.41 13.46 2.73
CA GLY A 15 -14.20 12.10 3.17
C GLY A 15 -13.77 11.29 1.96
N SER A 16 -12.50 10.89 1.93
CA SER A 16 -12.04 9.89 0.99
C SER A 16 -12.86 8.63 1.24
N ARG A 17 -13.62 8.19 0.24
CA ARG A 17 -14.39 6.96 0.32
C ARG A 17 -13.40 5.80 0.40
N THR A 18 -13.21 5.24 1.59
CA THR A 18 -12.44 4.02 1.78
C THR A 18 -13.21 2.85 1.18
N VAL A 19 -12.50 2.01 0.43
CA VAL A 19 -13.06 0.79 -0.16
C VAL A 19 -12.26 -0.36 0.43
N THR A 20 -12.93 -1.22 1.19
CA THR A 20 -12.34 -2.48 1.63
C THR A 20 -12.24 -3.41 0.42
N VAL A 21 -11.03 -3.69 -0.03
CA VAL A 21 -10.78 -4.64 -1.12
C VAL A 21 -10.87 -6.07 -0.58
N GLU A 22 -10.23 -6.32 0.56
CA GLU A 22 -10.26 -7.60 1.26
C GLU A 22 -10.42 -7.37 2.76
N ARG A 23 -11.04 -8.34 3.45
CA ARG A 23 -11.17 -8.31 4.91
C ARG A 23 -9.83 -8.66 5.54
N ALA A 24 -9.46 -7.97 6.61
CA ALA A 24 -8.27 -8.31 7.39
C ALA A 24 -8.29 -9.78 7.82
N ALA A 25 -7.12 -10.43 7.73
CA ALA A 25 -6.92 -11.81 8.18
C ALA A 25 -7.29 -11.93 9.67
N THR A 26 -7.93 -13.04 10.04
CA THR A 26 -8.15 -13.39 11.45
C THR A 26 -6.81 -13.66 12.13
N VAL A 27 -6.73 -13.39 13.43
CA VAL A 27 -5.55 -13.74 14.22
C VAL A 27 -5.31 -15.25 14.10
N PRO A 28 -4.12 -15.72 13.67
CA PRO A 28 -3.86 -17.15 13.52
C PRO A 28 -3.92 -17.88 14.86
N GLU A 29 -4.23 -19.19 14.84
CA GLU A 29 -4.53 -19.98 16.04
C GLU A 29 -3.45 -19.94 17.14
N LEU A 30 -2.17 -19.93 16.76
CA LEU A 30 -1.05 -19.90 17.71
C LEU A 30 -0.66 -18.49 18.18
N TRP A 31 -1.40 -17.46 17.76
CA TRP A 31 -1.16 -16.07 18.10
C TRP A 31 -2.31 -15.51 18.94
N ARG A 32 -1.99 -14.52 19.77
CA ARG A 32 -2.99 -13.75 20.52
C ARG A 32 -2.69 -12.26 20.45
N VAL A 33 -3.75 -11.46 20.43
CA VAL A 33 -3.62 -10.01 20.59
C VAL A 33 -3.09 -9.72 21.99
N ARG A 34 -1.97 -9.00 22.07
CA ARG A 34 -1.36 -8.62 23.35
C ARG A 34 -1.81 -7.23 23.79
N ALA A 35 -1.68 -6.24 22.92
CA ALA A 35 -1.97 -4.84 23.20
C ALA A 35 -1.99 -4.01 21.91
N PRO A 36 -2.54 -2.78 21.91
CA PRO A 36 -2.32 -1.81 20.83
C PRO A 36 -0.83 -1.55 20.60
N SER A 37 -0.45 -1.30 19.34
CA SER A 37 0.91 -0.92 18.98
C SER A 37 1.28 0.47 19.52
N HIS A 38 2.55 0.69 19.84
CA HIS A 38 2.99 2.00 20.35
C HIS A 38 2.83 3.05 19.25
N PRO A 39 2.17 4.19 19.51
CA PRO A 39 1.80 5.16 18.47
C PRO A 39 3.01 5.72 17.70
N GLU A 40 4.17 5.81 18.34
CA GLU A 40 5.42 6.31 17.73
C GLU A 40 6.28 5.22 17.06
N LYS A 41 5.90 3.93 17.16
CA LYS A 41 6.64 2.86 16.47
C LYS A 41 6.59 3.13 14.97
N LEU A 42 7.74 3.06 14.31
CA LEU A 42 7.83 3.23 12.85
C LEU A 42 7.40 1.95 12.14
N LEU A 43 6.67 2.13 11.04
CA LEU A 43 6.26 1.12 10.09
C LEU A 43 6.75 1.55 8.70
N GLU A 44 7.41 0.65 7.99
CA GLU A 44 7.60 0.81 6.55
C GLU A 44 6.38 0.23 5.84
N LEU A 45 5.59 1.10 5.19
CA LEU A 45 4.42 0.70 4.43
C LEU A 45 4.76 0.68 2.94
N THR A 46 4.29 -0.37 2.25
CA THR A 46 4.41 -0.51 0.80
C THR A 46 3.06 -0.29 0.13
N PHE A 47 3.02 0.61 -0.85
CA PHE A 47 1.86 0.95 -1.66
C PHE A 47 2.06 0.42 -3.07
N ALA A 48 1.32 -0.64 -3.42
CA ALA A 48 1.31 -1.19 -4.77
C ALA A 48 0.49 -0.28 -5.70
N VAL A 49 1.13 0.27 -6.72
CA VAL A 49 0.49 1.10 -7.74
C VAL A 49 0.02 0.21 -8.88
N ARG A 50 -1.18 0.50 -9.40
CA ARG A 50 -1.78 -0.30 -10.47
C ARG A 50 -0.90 -0.34 -11.72
N GLN A 51 -0.29 -1.50 -11.95
CA GLN A 51 0.48 -1.85 -13.14
C GLN A 51 -0.38 -1.85 -14.42
N GLN A 52 0.27 -1.65 -15.56
CA GLN A 52 -0.34 -1.73 -16.89
C GLN A 52 -0.03 -3.08 -17.56
N ASN A 53 -0.77 -3.45 -18.60
CA ASN A 53 -0.46 -4.59 -19.48
C ASN A 53 -0.22 -5.94 -18.79
N VAL A 54 -0.77 -6.19 -17.60
CA VAL A 54 -0.57 -7.45 -16.86
C VAL A 54 -1.01 -8.67 -17.71
N ASN A 55 -2.08 -8.54 -18.48
CA ASN A 55 -2.52 -9.59 -19.41
C ASN A 55 -1.45 -9.90 -20.47
N ARG A 56 -0.74 -8.89 -21.00
CA ARG A 56 0.35 -9.10 -21.97
C ARG A 56 1.57 -9.73 -21.31
N LEU A 57 1.86 -9.37 -20.06
CA LEU A 57 2.90 -10.03 -19.27
C LEU A 57 2.57 -11.51 -19.07
N GLU A 58 1.30 -11.84 -18.81
CA GLU A 58 0.84 -13.23 -18.71
C GLU A 58 0.94 -13.98 -20.03
N ASP A 59 0.53 -13.37 -21.15
CA ASP A 59 0.67 -13.97 -22.48
C ASP A 59 2.14 -14.26 -22.81
N GLU A 60 3.03 -13.33 -22.50
CA GLU A 60 4.47 -13.50 -22.69
C GLU A 60 5.04 -14.59 -21.79
N LEU A 61 4.64 -14.63 -20.51
CA LEU A 61 5.03 -15.68 -19.58
C LEU A 61 4.65 -17.06 -20.13
N ARG A 62 3.44 -17.22 -20.65
CA ARG A 62 2.98 -18.47 -21.28
C ARG A 62 3.81 -18.82 -22.51
N ARG A 63 4.07 -17.83 -23.39
CA ARG A 63 4.87 -18.00 -24.62
C ARG A 63 6.28 -18.50 -24.31
N VAL A 64 6.93 -17.95 -23.29
CA VAL A 64 8.35 -18.25 -23.02
C VAL A 64 8.56 -19.45 -22.10
N SER A 65 7.49 -19.94 -21.44
CA SER A 65 7.58 -21.02 -20.44
C SER A 65 6.98 -22.36 -20.91
N ASP A 66 6.17 -22.41 -21.98
CA ASP A 66 5.72 -23.68 -22.56
C ASP A 66 6.85 -24.30 -23.40
N PRO A 67 7.37 -25.50 -23.07
CA PRO A 67 8.44 -26.16 -23.83
C PRO A 67 8.07 -26.51 -25.28
N ARG A 68 6.78 -26.45 -25.65
CA ARG A 68 6.30 -26.65 -27.03
C ARG A 68 6.16 -25.33 -27.80
N SER A 69 6.32 -24.19 -27.13
CA SER A 69 6.27 -22.88 -27.77
C SER A 69 7.55 -22.64 -28.56
N PRO A 70 7.46 -22.06 -29.78
CA PRO A 70 8.64 -21.62 -30.52
C PRO A 70 9.49 -20.58 -29.76
N GLY A 71 8.92 -19.87 -28.79
CA GLY A 71 9.59 -18.87 -27.97
C GLY A 71 10.09 -19.36 -26.62
N TYR A 72 10.11 -20.68 -26.38
CA TYR A 72 10.55 -21.24 -25.11
C TYR A 72 11.98 -20.77 -24.75
N GLY A 73 12.15 -20.24 -23.54
CA GLY A 73 13.43 -19.72 -23.05
C GLY A 73 13.74 -18.27 -23.45
N ASP A 74 12.95 -17.63 -24.32
CA ASP A 74 13.15 -16.23 -24.75
C ASP A 74 12.61 -15.22 -23.72
N HIS A 75 13.11 -15.27 -22.48
CA HIS A 75 12.62 -14.44 -21.39
C HIS A 75 12.91 -12.93 -21.60
N LEU A 76 11.96 -12.09 -21.19
CA LEU A 76 12.18 -10.65 -21.07
C LEU A 76 13.24 -10.33 -20.01
N SER A 77 14.09 -9.35 -20.28
CA SER A 77 14.92 -8.73 -19.25
C SER A 77 14.08 -7.98 -18.21
N SER A 78 14.62 -7.78 -17.01
CA SER A 78 13.96 -6.99 -15.96
C SER A 78 13.57 -5.58 -16.45
N HIS A 79 14.41 -4.93 -17.25
CA HIS A 79 14.09 -3.63 -17.84
C HIS A 79 12.88 -3.69 -18.79
N GLN A 80 12.79 -4.72 -19.64
CA GLN A 80 11.64 -4.92 -20.52
C GLN A 80 10.35 -5.18 -19.72
N VAL A 81 10.42 -5.97 -18.64
CA VAL A 81 9.28 -6.19 -17.74
C VAL A 81 8.85 -4.87 -17.11
N HIS A 82 9.78 -4.11 -16.53
CA HIS A 82 9.50 -2.80 -15.93
C HIS A 82 8.80 -1.85 -16.88
N MET A 83 9.28 -1.74 -18.13
CA MET A 83 8.63 -0.91 -19.15
C MET A 83 7.25 -1.44 -19.55
N LEU A 84 7.09 -2.77 -19.67
CA LEU A 84 5.83 -3.37 -20.06
C LEU A 84 4.72 -3.09 -19.04
N VAL A 85 5.03 -3.19 -17.74
CA VAL A 85 4.04 -3.09 -16.67
C VAL A 85 4.03 -1.78 -15.90
N ALA A 86 4.86 -0.81 -16.27
CA ALA A 86 4.93 0.49 -15.62
C ALA A 86 3.53 1.09 -15.40
N PRO A 87 3.20 1.57 -14.18
CA PRO A 87 1.94 2.27 -13.93
C PRO A 87 1.81 3.54 -14.77
N ARG A 88 0.60 4.09 -14.82
CA ARG A 88 0.40 5.45 -15.35
C ARG A 88 0.98 6.47 -14.38
N TRP A 89 1.67 7.48 -14.89
CA TRP A 89 2.20 8.61 -14.09
C TRP A 89 1.14 9.20 -13.16
N ALA A 90 -0.09 9.42 -13.66
CA ALA A 90 -1.20 9.92 -12.86
C ALA A 90 -1.57 9.01 -11.66
N HIS A 91 -1.37 7.69 -11.75
CA HIS A 91 -1.60 6.80 -10.61
C HIS A 91 -0.48 6.90 -9.56
N VAL A 92 0.78 7.02 -10.02
CA VAL A 92 1.94 7.24 -9.15
C VAL A 92 1.77 8.56 -8.40
N ASP A 93 1.43 9.64 -9.12
CA ASP A 93 1.19 10.96 -8.55
C ASP A 93 0.04 10.94 -7.54
N ALA A 94 -1.05 10.23 -7.83
CA ALA A 94 -2.18 10.11 -6.90
C ALA A 94 -1.78 9.47 -5.56
N VAL A 95 -0.91 8.45 -5.57
CA VAL A 95 -0.40 7.82 -4.35
C VAL A 95 0.57 8.76 -3.63
N MET A 96 1.49 9.41 -4.34
CA MET A 96 2.42 10.38 -3.75
C MET A 96 1.70 11.58 -3.13
N ASP A 97 0.65 12.10 -3.79
CA ASP A 97 -0.23 13.15 -3.28
C ASP A 97 -0.98 12.70 -2.03
N PHE A 98 -1.49 11.46 -2.03
CA PHE A 98 -2.15 10.87 -0.86
C PHE A 98 -1.24 10.83 0.36
N LEU A 99 0.02 10.38 0.19
CA LEU A 99 1.01 10.38 1.26
C LEU A 99 1.32 11.81 1.74
N ARG A 100 1.55 12.75 0.81
CA ARG A 100 1.85 14.15 1.12
C ARG A 100 0.73 14.83 1.92
N ARG A 101 -0.54 14.54 1.64
CA ARG A 101 -1.69 15.06 2.42
C ARG A 101 -1.69 14.61 3.89
N HIS A 102 -1.04 13.49 4.19
CA HIS A 102 -0.89 12.98 5.56
C HIS A 102 0.47 13.37 6.18
N GLY A 103 1.23 14.26 5.55
CA GLY A 103 2.56 14.65 6.02
C GLY A 103 3.62 13.56 5.82
N VAL A 104 3.38 12.58 4.96
CA VAL A 104 4.26 11.44 4.70
C VAL A 104 5.00 11.62 3.38
N GLN A 105 6.30 11.34 3.39
CA GLN A 105 7.11 11.33 2.18
C GLN A 105 7.24 9.90 1.65
N GLY A 106 6.63 9.63 0.49
CA GLY A 106 6.85 8.40 -0.25
C GLY A 106 8.13 8.43 -1.09
N ARG A 107 8.68 7.25 -1.39
CA ARG A 107 9.77 7.06 -2.35
C ARG A 107 9.47 5.87 -3.24
N ALA A 108 9.89 5.92 -4.51
CA ALA A 108 9.81 4.77 -5.40
C ALA A 108 10.71 3.64 -4.86
N ALA A 109 10.17 2.43 -4.74
CA ALA A 109 10.90 1.22 -4.35
C ALA A 109 11.40 0.43 -5.56
N THR A 110 10.77 0.63 -6.73
CA THR A 110 11.10 -0.05 -7.98
C THR A 110 11.38 0.96 -9.10
N PRO A 111 12.18 0.58 -10.13
CA PRO A 111 12.53 1.50 -11.22
C PRO A 111 11.33 2.03 -12.02
N ASN A 112 10.25 1.25 -12.14
CA ASN A 112 9.01 1.65 -12.79
C ASN A 112 7.98 2.27 -11.82
N SER A 113 8.30 2.41 -10.53
CA SER A 113 7.42 2.96 -9.49
C SER A 113 6.07 2.23 -9.33
N ASP A 114 6.03 0.92 -9.62
CA ASP A 114 4.88 0.07 -9.27
C ASP A 114 4.80 -0.25 -7.77
N PHE A 115 5.87 0.01 -7.02
CA PHE A 115 5.84 0.05 -5.57
C PHE A 115 6.39 1.38 -5.07
N ILE A 116 5.64 2.01 -4.17
CA ILE A 116 6.05 3.19 -3.41
C ILE A 116 6.14 2.77 -1.95
N VAL A 117 7.24 3.10 -1.27
CA VAL A 117 7.41 2.83 0.16
C VAL A 117 7.42 4.13 0.95
N ALA A 118 6.94 4.07 2.19
CA ALA A 118 6.94 5.21 3.10
C ALA A 118 7.11 4.76 4.55
N ASP A 119 7.93 5.49 5.29
CA ASP A 119 8.10 5.29 6.73
C ASP A 119 7.12 6.19 7.48
N VAL A 120 6.29 5.59 8.33
CA VAL A 120 5.24 6.28 9.09
C VAL A 120 5.21 5.78 10.52
N THR A 121 4.76 6.62 11.46
CA THR A 121 4.42 6.13 12.79
C THR A 121 3.11 5.33 12.75
N VAL A 122 2.92 4.42 13.70
CA VAL A 122 1.63 3.70 13.87
C VAL A 122 0.46 4.68 13.90
N ALA A 123 0.56 5.78 14.65
CA ALA A 123 -0.51 6.77 14.74
C ALA A 123 -0.87 7.38 13.37
N VAL A 124 0.13 7.70 12.54
CA VAL A 124 -0.10 8.22 11.18
C VAL A 124 -0.69 7.14 10.28
N ALA A 125 -0.22 5.89 10.36
CA ALA A 125 -0.75 4.78 9.59
C ALA A 125 -2.23 4.51 9.90
N GLU A 126 -2.59 4.47 11.19
CA GLU A 126 -3.97 4.26 11.66
C GLU A 126 -4.90 5.37 11.16
N TRP A 127 -4.46 6.63 11.27
CA TRP A 127 -5.22 7.77 10.76
C TRP A 127 -5.37 7.73 9.23
N MET A 128 -4.26 7.54 8.51
CA MET A 128 -4.19 7.56 7.06
C MET A 128 -5.01 6.42 6.41
N LEU A 129 -5.02 5.25 7.02
CA LEU A 129 -5.69 4.05 6.49
C LEU A 129 -7.02 3.73 7.18
N SER A 130 -7.41 4.52 8.19
CA SER A 130 -8.61 4.25 9.02
C SER A 130 -8.61 2.82 9.59
N THR A 131 -7.50 2.43 10.20
CA THR A 131 -7.27 1.08 10.75
C THR A 131 -6.69 1.12 12.16
N ALA A 132 -6.50 -0.04 12.80
CA ALA A 132 -5.83 -0.17 14.08
C ALA A 132 -4.72 -1.23 14.00
N TYR A 133 -3.54 -0.92 14.53
CA TYR A 133 -2.42 -1.85 14.65
C TYR A 133 -2.31 -2.39 16.07
N VAL A 134 -2.12 -3.70 16.18
CA VAL A 134 -1.95 -4.40 17.45
C VAL A 134 -0.65 -5.18 17.45
N ARG A 135 -0.08 -5.39 18.64
CA ARG A 135 0.98 -6.36 18.85
C ARG A 135 0.41 -7.74 19.08
N LEU A 136 0.98 -8.72 18.41
CA LEU A 136 0.62 -10.13 18.58
C LEU A 136 1.72 -10.84 19.35
N ALA A 137 1.35 -11.81 20.18
CA ALA A 137 2.27 -12.71 20.86
C ALA A 137 2.01 -14.16 20.42
N HIS A 138 3.06 -14.88 20.05
CA HIS A 138 2.98 -16.30 19.73
C HIS A 138 2.99 -17.14 21.01
N ASN A 139 1.99 -18.02 21.18
CA ASN A 139 1.72 -18.73 22.42
C ASN A 139 2.86 -19.67 22.86
N GLY A 140 3.59 -20.27 21.91
CA GLY A 140 4.63 -21.28 22.22
C GLY A 140 6.06 -20.75 22.29
N SER A 141 6.39 -19.70 21.52
CA SER A 141 7.77 -19.18 21.44
C SER A 141 8.00 -17.91 22.23
N GLY A 142 6.92 -17.22 22.64
CA GLY A 142 7.02 -15.88 23.24
C GLY A 142 7.43 -14.78 22.25
N LEU A 143 7.53 -15.09 20.95
CA LEU A 143 7.79 -14.10 19.91
C LEU A 143 6.67 -13.06 19.89
N GLU A 144 7.04 -11.79 19.77
CA GLU A 144 6.09 -10.68 19.63
C GLU A 144 6.40 -9.87 18.37
N VAL A 145 5.34 -9.46 17.67
CA VAL A 145 5.40 -8.66 16.44
C VAL A 145 4.47 -7.46 16.51
#